data_AF-A0A0G1KMS2-F1
#
_entry.id   AF-A0A0G1KMS2-F1
#
_cell.length_a   1.000
_cell.length_b   1.000
_cell.length_c   1.000
_cell.angle_alpha   90.00
_cell.angle_beta   90.00
_cell.angle_gamma   90.00
#
_symmetry.space_group_name_H-M   'P 1'
#
loop_
_entity.id
_entity.type
_entity.pdbx_description
1 polymer ?
#
loop_
_entity_poly.entity_id
_entity_poly.type
_entity_poly.pdbx_seq_one_letter_code
_entity_poly.pdbx_strand_id
1 'polypeptide(L)'
;MYYTKYRPQNFSEILKPNETVDVLVQQIKSGKTVHAYLFTGPKGTGKTTVARILAKALNCENLSKAGDICGTCLACRAITKGNFMDLMEIDAASNRGIDDIRDLKEKIKLLPTQGRKKVYIIDEVHMLTSEAFNALLKTLEEPPKHATFILCTTELHKVPETIKSRCQVFKFKRPTREQLVEKLKRIQDAESPELKLSRDILDKVAMLAGGAFRDAETILQQVIEGGLDAGALKHDFGMYADFIRALGEDDPGSAVKLLNTCFRDGDDLTLWVEGLLKYFRDVMYLKMGFSPEYFSLTEETLKQMLGLAGQLSLESLITYIEMFNQAQNDLKTFSIPQLALEVAVAKSVGASAIGKGNVPSKGDKPKTGGGKEEITSKNITDDSASSSVAPSADLGEVGERWAQVVAEVLAVNSSVSALLKSGKPVGIGGNAVILEVSYKFHKERLESTLNRKMVENALEKVFAKRLTIKCVLGERKESHKAGVVENLTDLNIRVPQNVIIDSNAAVSDIFDGGLPL
;
A
#
# COMPACT_ATOMS: atom_id res chain seq x y z
N MET A 1 5.82 3.73 19.13
CA MET A 1 4.58 3.46 18.37
C MET A 1 3.55 2.75 19.23
N TYR A 2 2.31 3.26 19.26
CA TYR A 2 1.24 2.77 20.13
C TYR A 2 0.87 1.31 19.90
N TYR A 3 0.91 0.83 18.65
CA TYR A 3 0.55 -0.57 18.35
C TYR A 3 1.49 -1.61 18.97
N THR A 4 2.70 -1.23 19.35
CA THR A 4 3.62 -2.11 20.09
C THR A 4 3.42 -1.96 21.60
N LYS A 5 3.25 -0.71 22.08
CA LYS A 5 3.11 -0.39 23.51
C LYS A 5 1.81 -0.92 24.11
N TYR A 6 0.69 -0.77 23.40
CA TYR A 6 -0.65 -1.16 23.86
C TYR A 6 -1.13 -2.49 23.28
N ARG A 7 -0.21 -3.29 22.72
CA ARG A 7 -0.52 -4.64 22.28
C ARG A 7 -1.02 -5.46 23.47
N PRO A 8 -2.22 -6.06 23.39
CA PRO A 8 -2.74 -6.91 24.46
C PRO A 8 -1.75 -8.00 24.87
N GLN A 9 -1.57 -8.19 26.18
CA GLN A 9 -0.67 -9.21 26.74
C GLN A 9 -1.42 -10.42 27.31
N ASN A 10 -2.70 -10.25 27.62
CA ASN A 10 -3.58 -11.23 28.25
C ASN A 10 -4.89 -11.40 27.45
N PHE A 11 -5.60 -12.52 27.68
CA PHE A 11 -6.88 -12.75 27.01
C PHE A 11 -7.96 -11.77 27.48
N SER A 12 -7.88 -11.31 28.74
CA SER A 12 -8.79 -10.33 29.34
C SER A 12 -8.68 -8.92 28.75
N GLU A 13 -7.52 -8.58 28.18
CA GLU A 13 -7.29 -7.28 27.55
C GLU A 13 -7.86 -7.19 26.12
N ILE A 14 -8.22 -8.35 25.53
CA ILE A 14 -8.85 -8.39 24.21
C ILE A 14 -10.31 -7.99 24.34
N LEU A 15 -10.74 -7.03 23.51
CA LEU A 15 -12.10 -6.53 23.52
C LEU A 15 -13.10 -7.60 23.07
N LYS A 16 -14.22 -7.66 23.79
CA LYS A 16 -15.35 -8.56 23.55
C LYS A 16 -16.48 -7.83 22.82
N PRO A 17 -17.42 -8.54 22.16
CA PRO A 17 -17.45 -9.98 21.94
C PRO A 17 -16.35 -10.45 20.97
N ASN A 18 -15.70 -11.56 21.31
CA ASN A 18 -14.75 -12.23 20.43
C ASN A 18 -14.85 -13.75 20.62
N GLU A 19 -15.79 -14.36 19.89
CA GLU A 19 -16.09 -15.79 19.92
C GLU A 19 -14.83 -16.65 19.77
N THR A 20 -13.89 -16.21 18.92
CA THR A 20 -12.63 -16.91 18.66
C THR A 20 -11.77 -17.02 19.91
N VAL A 21 -11.64 -15.91 20.64
CA VAL A 21 -10.85 -15.85 21.88
C VAL A 21 -11.53 -16.63 22.99
N ASP A 22 -12.86 -16.55 23.11
CA ASP A 22 -13.60 -17.29 24.13
C ASP A 22 -13.43 -18.81 23.97
N VAL A 23 -13.47 -19.32 22.72
CA VAL A 23 -13.19 -20.74 22.42
C VAL A 23 -11.75 -21.12 22.79
N LEU A 24 -10.76 -20.28 22.46
CA LEU A 24 -9.36 -20.54 22.81
C LEU A 24 -9.15 -20.62 24.33
N VAL A 25 -9.74 -19.67 25.08
CA VAL A 25 -9.68 -19.67 26.55
C VAL A 25 -10.30 -20.95 27.12
N GLN A 26 -11.41 -21.43 26.56
CA GLN A 26 -12.03 -22.69 26.98
C GLN A 26 -11.17 -23.92 26.68
N GLN A 27 -10.48 -23.93 25.53
CA GLN A 27 -9.54 -25.02 25.19
C GLN A 27 -8.34 -25.05 26.14
N ILE A 28 -7.79 -23.89 26.49
CA ILE A 28 -6.70 -23.80 27.47
C ILE A 28 -7.17 -24.29 28.84
N LYS A 29 -8.36 -23.88 29.31
CA LYS A 29 -8.94 -24.35 30.59
C LYS A 29 -9.13 -25.85 30.66
N SER A 30 -9.62 -26.45 29.57
CA SER A 30 -9.92 -27.88 29.52
C SER A 30 -8.69 -28.75 29.26
N GLY A 31 -7.54 -28.16 28.94
CA GLY A 31 -6.32 -28.86 28.54
C GLY A 31 -6.41 -29.55 27.16
N LYS A 32 -7.55 -29.46 26.47
CA LYS A 32 -7.80 -30.05 25.15
C LYS A 32 -7.25 -29.16 24.04
N THR A 33 -5.95 -28.95 24.05
CA THR A 33 -5.23 -28.17 23.04
C THR A 33 -4.93 -29.02 21.81
N VAL A 34 -4.90 -28.38 20.64
CA VAL A 34 -4.52 -29.04 19.38
C VAL A 34 -3.06 -28.73 19.04
N HIS A 35 -2.49 -29.54 18.15
CA HIS A 35 -1.10 -29.36 17.72
C HIS A 35 -0.93 -28.25 16.67
N ALA A 36 -1.99 -27.88 15.94
CA ALA A 36 -1.94 -26.87 14.89
C ALA A 36 -3.20 -25.99 14.87
N TYR A 37 -2.98 -24.67 14.90
CA TYR A 37 -3.98 -23.62 14.84
C TYR A 37 -3.81 -22.84 13.54
N LEU A 38 -4.91 -22.56 12.82
CA LEU A 38 -4.90 -21.68 11.65
C LEU A 38 -5.77 -20.45 11.91
N PHE A 39 -5.12 -19.31 12.13
CA PHE A 39 -5.75 -18.03 12.36
C PHE A 39 -5.90 -17.29 11.04
N THR A 40 -7.15 -17.04 10.64
CA THR A 40 -7.48 -16.38 9.37
C THR A 40 -8.32 -15.14 9.60
N GLY A 41 -8.11 -14.11 8.80
CA GLY A 41 -8.92 -12.90 8.81
C GLY A 41 -8.17 -11.68 8.30
N PRO A 42 -8.85 -10.54 8.12
CA PRO A 42 -8.23 -9.32 7.60
C PRO A 42 -6.99 -8.87 8.37
N LYS A 43 -6.14 -8.06 7.74
CA LYS A 43 -4.96 -7.48 8.39
C LYS A 43 -5.41 -6.62 9.60
N GLY A 44 -4.59 -6.58 10.65
CA GLY A 44 -4.84 -5.71 11.80
C GLY A 44 -5.96 -6.15 12.76
N THR A 45 -6.57 -7.33 12.57
CA THR A 45 -7.61 -7.88 13.47
C THR A 45 -7.08 -8.56 14.73
N GLY A 46 -5.75 -8.65 14.90
CA GLY A 46 -5.11 -9.18 16.11
C GLY A 46 -4.64 -10.65 16.04
N LYS A 47 -4.63 -11.28 14.86
CA LYS A 47 -4.17 -12.68 14.67
C LYS A 47 -2.84 -12.99 15.37
N THR A 48 -1.77 -12.28 15.00
CA THR A 48 -0.42 -12.47 15.56
C THR A 48 -0.36 -12.15 17.05
N THR A 49 -1.14 -11.16 17.51
CA THR A 49 -1.26 -10.84 18.94
C THR A 49 -1.86 -12.01 19.72
N VAL A 50 -2.99 -12.55 19.24
CA VAL A 50 -3.63 -13.71 19.89
C VAL A 50 -2.74 -14.96 19.79
N ALA A 51 -1.97 -15.12 18.73
CA ALA A 51 -0.99 -16.21 18.60
C ALA A 51 0.07 -16.15 19.70
N ARG A 52 0.62 -14.96 19.99
CA ARG A 52 1.56 -14.77 21.09
C ARG A 52 0.93 -14.99 22.46
N ILE A 53 -0.30 -14.50 22.67
CA ILE A 53 -1.04 -14.73 23.93
C ILE A 53 -1.29 -16.23 24.12
N LEU A 54 -1.66 -16.96 23.06
CA LEU A 54 -1.82 -18.41 23.10
C LEU A 54 -0.48 -19.11 23.43
N ALA A 55 0.62 -18.69 22.81
CA ALA A 55 1.95 -19.23 23.11
C ALA A 55 2.35 -19.02 24.58
N LYS A 56 2.02 -17.85 25.16
CA LYS A 56 2.19 -17.60 26.59
C LYS A 56 1.32 -18.53 27.43
N ALA A 57 0.05 -18.70 27.08
CA ALA A 57 -0.88 -19.54 27.83
C ALA A 57 -0.41 -21.01 27.85
N LEU A 58 0.09 -21.54 26.73
CA LEU A 58 0.62 -22.90 26.63
C LEU A 58 1.89 -23.14 27.48
N ASN A 59 2.69 -22.10 27.71
CA ASN A 59 3.93 -22.16 28.48
C ASN A 59 3.82 -21.53 29.88
N CYS A 60 2.65 -21.03 30.27
CA CYS A 60 2.43 -20.41 31.56
C CYS A 60 2.45 -21.48 32.66
N GLU A 61 3.20 -21.21 33.73
CA GLU A 61 3.26 -22.12 34.89
C GLU A 61 1.99 -22.04 35.74
N ASN A 62 1.44 -20.83 35.86
CA ASN A 62 0.35 -20.48 36.77
C ASN A 62 -0.83 -19.87 35.99
N LEU A 63 -1.55 -20.69 35.24
CA LEU A 63 -2.80 -20.25 34.59
C LEU A 63 -3.87 -19.97 35.66
N SER A 64 -4.58 -18.85 35.50
CA SER A 64 -5.72 -18.57 36.37
C SER A 64 -6.86 -19.57 36.13
N LYS A 65 -7.76 -19.74 37.11
CA LYS A 65 -9.01 -20.52 36.90
C LYS A 65 -9.86 -19.97 35.75
N ALA A 66 -9.72 -18.68 35.46
CA ALA A 66 -10.36 -18.01 34.33
C ALA A 66 -9.65 -18.23 32.99
N GLY A 67 -8.58 -19.04 32.94
CA GLY A 67 -7.82 -19.36 31.72
C GLY A 67 -6.91 -18.24 31.27
N ASP A 68 -6.70 -17.24 32.13
CA ASP A 68 -5.86 -16.08 31.84
C ASP A 68 -4.41 -16.31 32.31
N ILE A 69 -3.50 -15.55 31.71
CA ILE A 69 -2.06 -15.72 31.88
C ILE A 69 -1.60 -14.95 33.13
N CYS A 70 -0.62 -15.46 33.89
CA CYS A 70 -0.17 -14.78 35.11
C CYS A 70 0.66 -13.51 34.86
N GLY A 71 1.34 -13.42 33.71
CA GLY A 71 2.25 -12.32 33.38
C GLY A 71 3.57 -12.30 34.16
N THR A 72 3.69 -13.07 35.24
CA THR A 72 4.82 -12.98 36.19
C THR A 72 5.78 -14.18 36.17
N CYS A 73 5.41 -15.32 35.59
CA CYS A 73 6.33 -16.46 35.50
C CYS A 73 7.47 -16.20 34.48
N LEU A 74 8.50 -17.05 34.49
CA LEU A 74 9.68 -16.88 33.65
C LEU A 74 9.30 -16.89 32.16
N ALA A 75 8.48 -17.87 31.74
CA ALA A 75 7.99 -17.96 30.36
C ALA A 75 7.18 -16.71 29.94
N CYS A 76 6.27 -16.23 30.80
CA CYS A 76 5.46 -15.05 30.49
C CYS A 76 6.31 -13.79 30.31
N ARG A 77 7.29 -13.57 31.19
CA ARG A 77 8.21 -12.43 31.10
C ARG A 77 9.13 -12.54 29.89
N ALA A 78 9.68 -13.73 29.63
CA ALA A 78 10.57 -13.98 28.49
C ALA A 78 9.85 -13.76 27.15
N ILE A 79 8.63 -14.29 26.99
CA ILE A 79 7.84 -14.11 25.76
C ILE A 79 7.46 -12.65 25.57
N THR A 80 7.08 -11.95 26.64
CA THR A 80 6.75 -10.50 26.57
C THR A 80 7.95 -9.67 26.12
N LYS A 81 9.16 -10.03 26.56
CA LYS A 81 10.42 -9.39 26.16
C LYS A 81 10.95 -9.85 24.79
N GLY A 82 10.35 -10.88 24.18
CA GLY A 82 10.79 -11.44 22.89
C GLY A 82 12.00 -12.38 22.96
N ASN A 83 12.42 -12.81 24.15
CA ASN A 83 13.66 -13.59 24.34
C ASN A 83 13.38 -15.03 24.82
N PHE A 84 12.28 -15.63 24.39
CA PHE A 84 11.90 -16.98 24.80
C PHE A 84 12.32 -18.01 23.75
N MET A 85 13.26 -18.90 24.09
CA MET A 85 13.88 -19.81 23.10
C MET A 85 12.90 -20.82 22.49
N ASP A 86 11.84 -21.18 23.22
CA ASP A 86 10.83 -22.12 22.75
C ASP A 86 9.65 -21.46 22.06
N LEU A 87 9.75 -20.17 21.73
CA LEU A 87 8.85 -19.47 20.83
C LEU A 87 9.64 -19.02 19.60
N MET A 88 9.36 -19.63 18.46
CA MET A 88 9.89 -19.18 17.17
C MET A 88 8.80 -18.48 16.37
N GLU A 89 9.04 -17.22 16.06
CA GLU A 89 8.19 -16.43 15.18
C GLU A 89 8.88 -16.30 13.82
N ILE A 90 8.17 -16.69 12.76
CA ILE A 90 8.67 -16.69 11.39
C ILE A 90 7.70 -15.88 10.56
N ASP A 91 8.19 -14.80 9.96
CA ASP A 91 7.44 -14.09 8.93
C ASP A 91 7.66 -14.79 7.59
N ALA A 92 6.62 -15.47 7.09
CA ALA A 92 6.67 -16.16 5.81
C ALA A 92 6.83 -15.18 4.65
N ALA A 93 6.50 -13.89 4.80
CA ALA A 93 6.76 -12.91 3.75
C ALA A 93 8.26 -12.67 3.54
N SER A 94 9.08 -12.89 4.57
CA SER A 94 10.54 -12.73 4.54
C SER A 94 11.28 -14.06 4.38
N ASN A 95 10.70 -15.16 4.87
CA ASN A 95 11.28 -16.51 4.88
C ASN A 95 10.41 -17.47 4.04
N ARG A 96 10.35 -17.21 2.73
CA ARG A 96 9.45 -17.93 1.79
C ARG A 96 10.03 -19.28 1.33
N GLY A 97 11.34 -19.45 1.47
CA GLY A 97 12.12 -20.48 0.80
C GLY A 97 11.95 -21.87 1.38
N ILE A 98 12.27 -22.88 0.57
CA ILE A 98 12.28 -24.28 1.02
C ILE A 98 13.35 -24.53 2.09
N ASP A 99 14.50 -23.85 2.02
CA ASP A 99 15.62 -24.06 2.93
C ASP A 99 15.29 -23.57 4.34
N ASP A 100 14.63 -22.40 4.47
CA ASP A 100 14.15 -21.87 5.75
C ASP A 100 13.24 -22.88 6.48
N ILE A 101 12.36 -23.53 5.71
CA ILE A 101 11.42 -24.53 6.23
C ILE A 101 12.11 -25.86 6.53
N ARG A 102 13.15 -26.24 5.78
CA ARG A 102 13.96 -27.42 6.10
C ARG A 102 14.73 -27.22 7.41
N ASP A 103 15.32 -26.06 7.60
CA ASP A 103 15.98 -25.69 8.86
C ASP A 103 14.99 -25.68 10.03
N LEU A 104 13.80 -25.13 9.80
CA LEU A 104 12.71 -25.19 10.76
C LEU A 104 12.34 -26.63 11.12
N LYS A 105 12.24 -27.51 10.13
CA LYS A 105 11.90 -28.93 10.31
C LYS A 105 12.90 -29.68 11.19
N GLU A 106 14.18 -29.40 11.03
CA GLU A 106 15.21 -29.97 11.92
C GLU A 106 15.07 -29.43 13.35
N LYS A 107 14.79 -28.13 13.51
CA LYS A 107 14.58 -27.53 14.84
C LYS A 107 13.31 -28.02 15.55
N ILE A 108 12.29 -28.44 14.80
CA ILE A 108 11.03 -29.01 15.33
C ILE A 108 11.25 -30.33 16.06
N LYS A 109 12.23 -31.14 15.62
CA LYS A 109 12.55 -32.43 16.26
C LYS A 109 13.14 -32.26 17.64
N LEU A 110 13.73 -31.10 17.94
CA LEU A 110 14.38 -30.82 19.22
C LEU A 110 13.35 -30.56 20.32
N LEU A 111 13.63 -31.08 21.52
CA LEU A 111 12.80 -30.85 22.72
C LEU A 111 12.82 -29.36 23.14
N PRO A 112 11.79 -28.89 23.88
CA PRO A 112 11.79 -27.56 24.47
C PRO A 112 12.93 -27.42 25.50
N THR A 113 13.52 -26.23 25.61
CA THR A 113 14.67 -25.97 26.51
C THR A 113 14.25 -25.31 27.83
N GLN A 114 13.29 -24.40 27.79
CA GLN A 114 12.81 -23.58 28.91
C GLN A 114 11.31 -23.76 29.18
N GLY A 115 10.52 -24.04 28.15
CA GLY A 115 9.06 -24.15 28.20
C GLY A 115 8.53 -25.58 28.30
N ARG A 116 7.21 -25.68 28.46
CA ARG A 116 6.48 -26.96 28.37
C ARG A 116 6.29 -27.40 26.92
N LYS A 117 6.16 -26.42 26.02
CA LYS A 117 5.86 -26.59 24.59
C LYS A 117 6.75 -25.67 23.77
N LYS A 118 7.17 -26.18 22.61
CA LYS A 118 7.86 -25.41 21.58
C LYS A 118 6.85 -24.91 20.56
N VAL A 119 6.63 -23.60 20.55
CA VAL A 119 5.58 -22.96 19.77
C VAL A 119 6.18 -22.28 18.53
N TYR A 120 5.60 -22.58 17.37
CA TYR A 120 5.98 -22.05 16.08
C TYR A 120 4.86 -21.15 15.55
N ILE A 121 5.09 -19.84 15.52
CA ILE A 121 4.18 -18.88 14.91
C ILE A 121 4.69 -18.60 13.50
N ILE A 122 3.90 -18.94 12.48
CA ILE A 122 4.21 -18.63 11.08
C ILE A 122 3.22 -17.57 10.62
N ASP A 123 3.68 -16.31 10.52
CA ASP A 123 2.84 -15.20 10.07
C ASP A 123 2.83 -15.09 8.54
N GLU A 124 1.70 -14.61 8.01
CA GLU A 124 1.38 -14.57 6.58
C GLU A 124 1.72 -15.86 5.82
N VAL A 125 1.35 -17.02 6.37
CA VAL A 125 1.70 -18.37 5.85
C VAL A 125 1.35 -18.58 4.38
N HIS A 126 0.37 -17.85 3.84
CA HIS A 126 0.00 -17.89 2.42
C HIS A 126 1.12 -17.40 1.48
N MET A 127 2.16 -16.75 2.01
CA MET A 127 3.34 -16.29 1.26
C MET A 127 4.39 -17.39 1.08
N LEU A 128 4.25 -18.54 1.73
CA LEU A 128 5.15 -19.68 1.55
C LEU A 128 5.05 -20.24 0.12
N THR A 129 6.19 -20.71 -0.37
CA THR A 129 6.26 -21.48 -1.63
C THR A 129 5.54 -22.82 -1.51
N SER A 130 5.12 -23.40 -2.63
CA SER A 130 4.44 -24.71 -2.63
C SER A 130 5.35 -25.82 -2.09
N GLU A 131 6.65 -25.74 -2.34
CA GLU A 131 7.66 -26.65 -1.82
C GLU A 131 7.79 -26.53 -0.29
N ALA A 132 7.78 -25.31 0.24
CA ALA A 132 7.77 -25.04 1.68
C ALA A 132 6.52 -25.63 2.35
N PHE A 133 5.33 -25.47 1.76
CA PHE A 133 4.11 -26.10 2.28
C PHE A 133 4.24 -27.63 2.34
N ASN A 134 4.75 -28.25 1.27
CA ASN A 134 4.94 -29.70 1.22
C ASN A 134 5.95 -30.20 2.26
N ALA A 135 6.99 -29.42 2.55
CA ALA A 135 7.95 -29.75 3.59
C ALA A 135 7.33 -29.75 5.00
N LEU A 136 6.37 -28.85 5.26
CA LEU A 136 5.61 -28.77 6.52
C LEU A 136 4.56 -29.87 6.67
N LEU A 137 3.99 -30.40 5.58
CA LEU A 137 2.88 -31.37 5.62
C LEU A 137 3.19 -32.58 6.51
N LYS A 138 4.35 -33.21 6.32
CA LYS A 138 4.74 -34.40 7.13
C LYS A 138 4.77 -34.08 8.62
N THR A 139 5.18 -32.86 8.98
CA THR A 139 5.30 -32.45 10.37
C THR A 139 3.96 -32.03 10.98
N LEU A 140 3.02 -31.55 10.17
CA LEU A 140 1.64 -31.32 10.58
C LEU A 140 0.81 -32.62 10.65
N GLU A 141 1.16 -33.63 9.86
CA GLU A 141 0.57 -34.98 9.92
C GLU A 141 0.99 -35.74 11.16
N GLU A 142 2.29 -35.73 11.47
CA GLU A 142 2.87 -36.43 12.60
C GLU A 142 3.65 -35.45 13.51
N PRO A 143 2.94 -34.55 14.21
CA PRO A 143 3.56 -33.52 15.02
C PRO A 143 4.18 -34.14 16.30
N PRO A 144 5.39 -33.71 16.68
CA PRO A 144 5.94 -34.06 17.99
C PRO A 144 5.02 -33.58 19.12
N LYS A 145 4.86 -34.39 20.18
CA LYS A 145 3.97 -34.06 21.31
C LYS A 145 4.29 -32.72 21.98
N HIS A 146 5.54 -32.25 21.90
CA HIS A 146 5.99 -30.98 22.48
C HIS A 146 5.84 -29.78 21.53
N ALA A 147 5.60 -30.00 20.24
CA ALA A 147 5.49 -28.93 19.25
C ALA A 147 4.05 -28.42 19.11
N THR A 148 3.89 -27.13 18.86
CA THR A 148 2.59 -26.53 18.54
C THR A 148 2.76 -25.47 17.46
N PHE A 149 1.94 -25.53 16.42
CA PHE A 149 1.97 -24.62 15.27
C PHE A 149 0.81 -23.63 15.36
N ILE A 150 1.10 -22.35 15.12
CA ILE A 150 0.11 -21.30 14.99
C ILE A 150 0.37 -20.58 13.67
N LEU A 151 -0.43 -20.90 12.66
CA LEU A 151 -0.34 -20.35 11.33
C LEU A 151 -1.26 -19.13 11.25
N CYS A 152 -0.77 -17.97 10.82
CA CYS A 152 -1.58 -16.77 10.61
C CYS A 152 -1.64 -16.44 9.12
N THR A 153 -2.81 -16.10 8.60
CA THR A 153 -2.98 -15.67 7.21
C THR A 153 -4.05 -14.60 7.05
N THR A 154 -3.84 -13.67 6.14
CA THR A 154 -4.86 -12.76 5.63
C THR A 154 -5.71 -13.36 4.51
N GLU A 155 -5.17 -14.36 3.79
CA GLU A 155 -5.79 -14.97 2.61
C GLU A 155 -5.96 -16.47 2.78
N LEU A 156 -7.09 -16.91 3.33
CA LEU A 156 -7.36 -18.35 3.55
C LEU A 156 -7.36 -19.16 2.27
N HIS A 157 -7.84 -18.59 1.17
CA HIS A 157 -8.02 -19.30 -0.10
C HIS A 157 -6.69 -19.70 -0.75
N LYS A 158 -5.59 -18.99 -0.46
CA LYS A 158 -4.24 -19.34 -0.95
C LYS A 158 -3.57 -20.45 -0.14
N VAL A 159 -4.08 -20.76 1.05
CA VAL A 159 -3.57 -21.88 1.84
C VAL A 159 -4.10 -23.20 1.26
N PRO A 160 -3.26 -24.22 1.05
CA PRO A 160 -3.71 -25.53 0.55
C PRO A 160 -4.72 -26.20 1.49
N GLU A 161 -5.72 -26.89 0.93
CA GLU A 161 -6.71 -27.67 1.70
C GLU A 161 -6.05 -28.76 2.57
N THR A 162 -4.92 -29.30 2.12
CA THR A 162 -4.12 -30.28 2.86
C THR A 162 -3.58 -29.74 4.19
N ILE A 163 -3.37 -28.43 4.31
CA ILE A 163 -2.97 -27.77 5.56
C ILE A 163 -4.20 -27.46 6.39
N LYS A 164 -5.27 -26.94 5.76
CA LYS A 164 -6.51 -26.58 6.46
C LYS A 164 -7.14 -27.78 7.17
N SER A 165 -7.14 -28.96 6.55
CA SER A 165 -7.70 -30.17 7.14
C SER A 165 -6.99 -30.66 8.40
N ARG A 166 -5.74 -30.22 8.62
CA ARG A 166 -4.88 -30.60 9.75
C ARG A 166 -4.79 -29.52 10.82
N CYS A 167 -5.39 -28.36 10.58
CA CYS A 167 -5.39 -27.25 11.51
C CYS A 167 -6.81 -27.00 12.02
N GLN A 168 -6.94 -26.61 13.28
CA GLN A 168 -8.19 -26.02 13.74
C GLN A 168 -8.26 -24.56 13.26
N VAL A 169 -9.28 -24.25 12.45
CA VAL A 169 -9.42 -22.93 11.82
C VAL A 169 -10.18 -21.97 12.72
N PHE A 170 -9.60 -20.80 12.98
CA PHE A 170 -10.13 -19.72 13.78
C PHE A 170 -10.28 -18.45 12.93
N LYS A 171 -11.51 -17.96 12.78
CA LYS A 171 -11.86 -16.84 11.90
C LYS A 171 -11.96 -15.53 12.69
N PHE A 172 -10.99 -14.65 12.50
CA PHE A 172 -10.98 -13.30 13.04
C PHE A 172 -11.81 -12.38 12.16
N LYS A 173 -12.86 -11.81 12.74
CA LYS A 173 -13.72 -10.80 12.11
C LYS A 173 -13.10 -9.42 12.28
N ARG A 174 -13.54 -8.45 11.47
CA ARG A 174 -13.20 -7.04 11.71
C ARG A 174 -13.83 -6.61 13.05
N PRO A 175 -13.11 -5.84 13.89
CA PRO A 175 -13.70 -5.25 15.08
C PRO A 175 -14.80 -4.29 14.69
N THR A 176 -15.80 -4.18 15.56
CA THR A 176 -16.84 -3.16 15.41
C THR A 176 -16.25 -1.79 15.71
N ARG A 177 -16.94 -0.73 15.26
CA ARG A 177 -16.53 0.64 15.55
C ARG A 177 -16.50 0.89 17.06
N GLU A 178 -17.47 0.38 17.79
CA GLU A 178 -17.56 0.52 19.25
C GLU A 178 -16.33 -0.10 19.93
N GLN A 179 -15.87 -1.26 19.46
CA GLN A 179 -14.64 -1.89 19.95
C GLN A 179 -13.41 -1.04 19.62
N LEU A 180 -13.30 -0.50 18.41
CA LEU A 180 -12.20 0.40 18.06
C LEU A 180 -12.20 1.64 18.95
N VAL A 181 -13.33 2.33 19.09
CA VAL A 181 -13.44 3.54 19.92
C VAL A 181 -13.13 3.23 21.39
N GLU A 182 -13.60 2.10 21.92
CA GLU A 182 -13.26 1.68 23.28
C GLU A 182 -11.74 1.47 23.43
N LYS A 183 -11.09 0.81 22.46
CA LYS A 183 -9.63 0.62 22.46
C LYS A 183 -8.90 1.97 22.42
N LEU A 184 -9.31 2.86 21.52
CA LEU A 184 -8.70 4.17 21.34
C LEU A 184 -8.83 5.03 22.59
N LYS A 185 -10.01 5.00 23.22
CA LYS A 185 -10.26 5.70 24.48
C LYS A 185 -9.33 5.19 25.60
N ARG A 186 -9.15 3.87 25.74
CA ARG A 186 -8.21 3.31 26.72
C ARG A 186 -6.77 3.77 26.50
N ILE A 187 -6.36 3.95 25.24
CA ILE A 187 -5.01 4.43 24.90
C ILE A 187 -4.88 5.92 25.21
N GLN A 188 -5.86 6.72 24.82
CA GLN A 188 -5.93 8.14 25.10
C GLN A 188 -5.87 8.42 26.61
N ASP A 189 -6.70 7.72 27.39
CA ASP A 189 -6.75 7.85 28.85
C ASP A 189 -5.40 7.48 29.50
N ALA A 190 -4.59 6.64 28.86
CA ALA A 190 -3.28 6.23 29.35
C ALA A 190 -2.12 7.14 28.93
N GLU A 191 -2.15 7.73 27.73
CA GLU A 191 -1.07 8.58 27.21
C GLU A 191 -1.25 10.06 27.51
N SER A 192 -2.49 10.55 27.49
CA SER A 192 -2.77 11.99 27.63
C SER A 192 -4.12 12.19 28.33
N PRO A 193 -4.21 11.97 29.65
CA PRO A 193 -5.45 12.15 30.42
C PRO A 193 -6.02 13.56 30.31
N GLU A 194 -5.15 14.54 30.04
CA GLU A 194 -5.48 15.96 29.90
C GLU A 194 -6.05 16.30 28.51
N LEU A 195 -5.65 15.56 27.47
CA LEU A 195 -6.12 15.73 26.10
C LEU A 195 -7.40 14.91 25.89
N LYS A 196 -8.54 15.46 26.29
CA LYS A 196 -9.86 14.86 26.03
C LYS A 196 -10.30 15.09 24.58
N LEU A 197 -9.78 14.30 23.64
CA LEU A 197 -10.36 14.12 22.32
C LEU A 197 -11.85 13.81 22.45
N SER A 198 -12.67 14.50 21.64
CA SER A 198 -14.10 14.27 21.60
C SER A 198 -14.39 12.88 21.01
N ARG A 199 -15.55 12.32 21.37
CA ARG A 199 -16.01 11.04 20.82
C ARG A 199 -16.08 11.05 19.29
N ASP A 200 -16.45 12.19 18.70
CA ASP A 200 -16.47 12.39 17.25
C ASP A 200 -15.11 12.14 16.59
N ILE A 201 -14.02 12.65 17.18
CA ILE A 201 -12.66 12.41 16.66
C ILE A 201 -12.29 10.93 16.75
N LEU A 202 -12.61 10.26 17.87
CA LEU A 202 -12.34 8.82 18.02
C LEU A 202 -13.14 7.98 17.03
N ASP A 203 -14.40 8.34 16.78
CA ASP A 203 -15.26 7.70 15.78
C ASP A 203 -14.69 7.84 14.37
N LYS A 204 -14.15 9.02 14.03
CA LYS A 204 -13.45 9.27 12.76
C LYS A 204 -12.17 8.45 12.62
N VAL A 205 -11.35 8.38 13.66
CA VAL A 205 -10.15 7.53 13.67
C VAL A 205 -10.53 6.06 13.46
N ALA A 206 -11.58 5.58 14.13
CA ALA A 206 -12.09 4.23 13.94
C ALA A 206 -12.62 3.99 12.51
N MET A 207 -13.25 5.00 11.92
CA MET A 207 -13.77 4.96 10.55
C MET A 207 -12.65 4.86 9.50
N LEU A 208 -11.59 5.67 9.65
CA LEU A 208 -10.41 5.65 8.78
C LEU A 208 -9.60 4.36 8.90
N ALA A 209 -9.57 3.77 10.09
CA ALA A 209 -8.88 2.51 10.34
C ALA A 209 -9.49 1.29 9.63
N GLY A 210 -10.68 1.41 9.02
CA GLY A 210 -11.27 0.39 8.16
C GLY A 210 -11.55 -0.97 8.84
N GLY A 211 -11.64 -1.01 10.17
CA GLY A 211 -11.76 -2.26 10.93
C GLY A 211 -10.42 -2.96 11.20
N ALA A 212 -9.36 -2.20 11.48
CA ALA A 212 -8.07 -2.74 11.91
C ALA A 212 -7.57 -2.01 13.16
N PHE A 213 -7.27 -2.77 14.23
CA PHE A 213 -6.78 -2.20 15.49
C PHE A 213 -5.44 -1.48 15.30
N ARG A 214 -4.51 -2.13 14.57
CA ARG A 214 -3.17 -1.58 14.34
C ARG A 214 -3.21 -0.23 13.61
N ASP A 215 -4.10 -0.10 12.64
CA ASP A 215 -4.22 1.12 11.84
C ASP A 215 -4.88 2.22 12.69
N ALA A 216 -5.90 1.87 13.48
CA ALA A 216 -6.53 2.81 14.43
C ALA A 216 -5.53 3.36 15.46
N GLU A 217 -4.69 2.49 16.03
CA GLU A 217 -3.64 2.87 16.99
C GLU A 217 -2.59 3.78 16.36
N THR A 218 -2.24 3.53 15.09
CA THR A 218 -1.25 4.33 14.35
C THR A 218 -1.80 5.72 14.05
N ILE A 219 -3.06 5.80 13.58
CA ILE A 219 -3.72 7.09 13.30
C ILE A 219 -3.90 7.90 14.58
N LEU A 220 -4.34 7.27 15.68
CA LEU A 220 -4.47 7.96 16.97
C LEU A 220 -3.14 8.53 17.46
N GLN A 221 -2.05 7.78 17.28
CA GLN A 221 -0.71 8.27 17.63
C GLN A 221 -0.37 9.54 16.87
N GLN A 222 -0.62 9.57 15.55
CA GLN A 222 -0.39 10.77 14.74
C GLN A 222 -1.24 11.96 15.19
N VAL A 223 -2.49 11.72 15.59
CA VAL A 223 -3.38 12.78 16.12
C VAL A 223 -2.86 13.34 17.44
N ILE A 224 -2.43 12.49 18.37
CA ILE A 224 -1.96 12.91 19.69
C ILE A 224 -0.58 13.62 19.59
N GLU A 225 0.31 13.13 18.74
CA GLU A 225 1.63 13.72 18.50
C GLU A 225 1.56 15.01 17.64
N GLY A 226 0.36 15.41 17.19
CA GLY A 226 0.15 16.61 16.37
C GLY A 226 0.58 16.47 14.90
N GLY A 227 0.96 15.26 14.47
CA GLY A 227 1.30 14.95 13.08
C GLY A 227 0.08 14.86 12.16
N LEU A 228 -1.13 14.76 12.71
CA LEU A 228 -2.38 14.79 11.98
C LEU A 228 -3.38 15.70 12.71
N ASP A 229 -3.74 16.82 12.10
CA ASP A 229 -4.66 17.76 12.74
C ASP A 229 -6.04 17.10 12.93
N ALA A 230 -6.54 17.13 14.17
CA ALA A 230 -7.91 16.71 14.45
C ALA A 230 -8.94 17.55 13.66
N GLY A 231 -8.56 18.76 13.25
CA GLY A 231 -9.26 19.58 12.26
C GLY A 231 -9.31 18.96 10.87
N ALA A 232 -8.21 18.38 10.36
CA ALA A 232 -8.19 17.68 9.07
C ALA A 232 -8.98 16.35 9.08
N LEU A 233 -9.17 15.75 10.27
CA LEU A 233 -10.11 14.63 10.45
C LEU A 233 -11.57 15.07 10.43
N LYS A 234 -11.87 16.38 10.54
CA LYS A 234 -13.18 16.90 10.17
C LYS A 234 -13.27 16.88 8.65
N HIS A 235 -13.51 15.70 8.09
CA HIS A 235 -14.35 15.65 6.92
C HIS A 235 -15.67 16.31 7.33
N ASP A 236 -15.86 17.54 6.88
CA ASP A 236 -17.11 18.23 7.04
C ASP A 236 -18.12 17.47 6.19
N PHE A 237 -18.90 16.58 6.83
CA PHE A 237 -20.01 15.91 6.16
C PHE A 237 -20.95 16.93 5.52
N GLY A 238 -21.01 18.16 6.04
CA GLY A 238 -21.69 19.29 5.42
C GLY A 238 -21.10 19.66 4.06
N MET A 239 -19.78 19.67 3.92
CA MET A 239 -19.11 19.95 2.64
C MET A 239 -19.42 18.89 1.57
N TYR A 240 -19.43 17.59 1.93
CA TYR A 240 -19.86 16.55 0.99
C TYR A 240 -21.35 16.69 0.65
N ALA A 241 -22.18 17.02 1.63
CA ALA A 241 -23.60 17.27 1.40
C ALA A 241 -23.83 18.44 0.44
N ASP A 242 -23.09 19.54 0.61
CA ASP A 242 -23.16 20.72 -0.24
C ASP A 242 -22.62 20.45 -1.65
N PHE A 243 -21.52 19.69 -1.75
CA PHE A 243 -20.98 19.27 -3.04
C PHE A 243 -21.97 18.39 -3.82
N ILE A 244 -22.57 17.40 -3.16
CA ILE A 244 -23.55 16.51 -3.78
C ILE A 244 -24.83 17.27 -4.15
N ARG A 245 -25.24 18.25 -3.34
CA ARG A 245 -26.36 19.13 -3.68
C ARG A 245 -26.07 19.96 -4.92
N ALA A 246 -24.88 20.56 -5.01
CA ALA A 246 -24.45 21.31 -6.19
C ALA A 246 -24.43 20.44 -7.47
N LEU A 247 -24.05 19.15 -7.34
CA LEU A 247 -24.15 18.19 -8.45
C LEU A 247 -25.60 17.88 -8.84
N GLY A 248 -26.51 17.77 -7.87
CA GLY A 248 -27.93 17.50 -8.11
C GLY A 248 -28.73 18.70 -8.64
N GLU A 249 -28.27 19.92 -8.38
CA GLU A 249 -28.86 21.17 -8.86
C GLU A 249 -28.31 21.61 -10.23
N ASP A 250 -27.50 20.77 -10.89
CA ASP A 250 -26.81 21.08 -12.16
C ASP A 250 -25.96 22.38 -12.10
N ASP A 251 -25.33 22.67 -10.95
CA ASP A 251 -24.42 23.80 -10.75
C ASP A 251 -22.95 23.34 -10.65
N PRO A 252 -22.27 23.12 -11.81
CA PRO A 252 -20.87 22.69 -11.82
C PRO A 252 -19.94 23.77 -11.28
N GLY A 253 -20.34 25.04 -11.33
CA GLY A 253 -19.53 26.17 -10.86
C GLY A 253 -19.34 26.12 -9.36
N SER A 254 -20.42 25.89 -8.61
CA SER A 254 -20.34 25.73 -7.15
C SER A 254 -19.61 24.45 -6.74
N ALA A 255 -19.83 23.33 -7.43
CA ALA A 255 -19.13 22.08 -7.16
C ALA A 255 -17.60 22.20 -7.39
N VAL A 256 -17.17 22.78 -8.50
CA VAL A 256 -15.73 23.04 -8.77
C VAL A 256 -15.14 24.04 -7.76
N LYS A 257 -15.90 25.05 -7.34
CA LYS A 257 -15.44 26.02 -6.34
C LYS A 257 -15.22 25.37 -4.97
N LEU A 258 -16.12 24.47 -4.55
CA LEU A 258 -15.95 23.71 -3.31
C LEU A 258 -14.70 22.84 -3.39
N LEU A 259 -14.50 22.12 -4.50
CA LEU A 259 -13.32 21.29 -4.71
C LEU A 259 -12.01 22.09 -4.65
N ASN A 260 -11.97 23.25 -5.32
CA ASN A 260 -10.79 24.12 -5.30
C ASN A 260 -10.53 24.75 -3.93
N THR A 261 -11.57 24.94 -3.12
CA THR A 261 -11.42 25.40 -1.73
C THR A 261 -10.77 24.31 -0.88
N CYS A 262 -11.24 23.06 -0.96
CA CYS A 262 -10.64 21.92 -0.24
C CYS A 262 -9.15 21.77 -0.57
N PHE A 263 -8.82 21.84 -1.87
CA PHE A 263 -7.43 21.72 -2.30
C PHE A 263 -6.57 22.87 -1.78
N ARG A 264 -7.07 24.12 -1.86
CA ARG A 264 -6.32 25.29 -1.38
C ARG A 264 -6.08 25.23 0.12
N ASP A 265 -7.01 24.65 0.86
CA ASP A 265 -6.93 24.49 2.31
C ASP A 265 -6.01 23.32 2.72
N GLY A 266 -5.46 22.58 1.74
CA GLY A 266 -4.41 21.58 1.92
C GLY A 266 -4.89 20.14 1.99
N ASP A 267 -6.15 19.85 1.66
CA ASP A 267 -6.70 18.50 1.73
C ASP A 267 -6.07 17.55 0.68
N ASP A 268 -5.81 16.30 1.09
CA ASP A 268 -5.41 15.23 0.17
C ASP A 268 -6.60 14.79 -0.69
N LEU A 269 -6.52 15.03 -2.00
CA LEU A 269 -7.58 14.70 -2.95
C LEU A 269 -7.92 13.21 -3.00
N THR A 270 -6.96 12.32 -2.73
CA THR A 270 -7.20 10.87 -2.72
C THR A 270 -8.10 10.50 -1.56
N LEU A 271 -7.78 11.01 -0.36
CA LEU A 271 -8.57 10.81 0.85
C LEU A 271 -9.95 11.49 0.73
N TRP A 272 -9.99 12.68 0.14
CA TRP A 272 -11.23 13.42 -0.10
C TRP A 272 -12.19 12.65 -1.00
N VAL A 273 -11.70 12.09 -2.12
CA VAL A 273 -12.54 11.31 -3.05
C VAL A 273 -12.98 9.98 -2.43
N GLU A 274 -12.12 9.33 -1.65
CA GLU A 274 -12.49 8.13 -0.90
C GLU A 274 -13.64 8.42 0.09
N GLY A 275 -13.54 9.54 0.81
CA GLY A 275 -14.61 10.04 1.69
C GLY A 275 -15.91 10.34 0.93
N LEU A 276 -15.82 11.04 -0.20
CA LEU A 276 -16.96 11.36 -1.07
C LEU A 276 -17.67 10.09 -1.60
N LEU A 277 -16.91 9.10 -2.09
CA LEU A 277 -17.47 7.84 -2.58
C LEU A 277 -18.18 7.05 -1.48
N LYS A 278 -17.64 7.08 -0.26
CA LYS A 278 -18.30 6.50 0.90
C LYS A 278 -19.60 7.24 1.23
N TYR A 279 -19.59 8.57 1.15
CA TYR A 279 -20.80 9.38 1.35
C TYR A 279 -21.88 9.07 0.31
N PHE A 280 -21.52 8.99 -0.99
CA PHE A 280 -22.45 8.58 -2.05
C PHE A 280 -23.06 7.20 -1.79
N ARG A 281 -22.23 6.23 -1.37
CA ARG A 281 -22.70 4.88 -1.01
C ARG A 281 -23.73 4.92 0.13
N ASP A 282 -23.46 5.71 1.17
CA ASP A 282 -24.34 5.80 2.33
C ASP A 282 -25.69 6.44 1.96
N VAL A 283 -25.68 7.52 1.17
CA VAL A 283 -26.90 8.13 0.61
C VAL A 283 -27.67 7.14 -0.27
N MET A 284 -26.99 6.38 -1.13
CA MET A 284 -27.59 5.36 -1.97
C MET A 284 -28.27 4.27 -1.15
N TYR A 285 -27.62 3.75 -0.10
CA TYR A 285 -28.21 2.73 0.75
C TYR A 285 -29.41 3.25 1.54
N LEU A 286 -29.35 4.48 2.05
CA LEU A 286 -30.51 5.12 2.69
C LEU A 286 -31.69 5.25 1.70
N LYS A 287 -31.42 5.61 0.44
CA LYS A 287 -32.43 5.64 -0.63
C LYS A 287 -33.04 4.27 -0.92
N MET A 288 -32.25 3.20 -0.81
CA MET A 288 -32.69 1.81 -0.98
C MET A 288 -33.43 1.23 0.24
N GLY A 289 -33.58 2.00 1.33
CA GLY A 289 -34.33 1.59 2.52
C GLY A 289 -33.54 0.74 3.53
N PHE A 290 -32.21 0.77 3.51
CA PHE A 290 -31.40 0.15 4.55
C PHE A 290 -31.61 0.87 5.90
N SER A 291 -31.64 0.11 7.01
CA SER A 291 -31.89 0.71 8.32
C SER A 291 -30.74 1.66 8.72
N PRO A 292 -31.05 2.81 9.36
CA PRO A 292 -30.05 3.77 9.83
C PRO A 292 -28.97 3.15 10.74
N GLU A 293 -29.29 2.04 11.41
CA GLU A 293 -28.40 1.29 12.30
C GLU A 293 -27.15 0.73 11.60
N TYR A 294 -27.19 0.54 10.27
CA TYR A 294 -26.02 0.15 9.49
C TYR A 294 -25.02 1.29 9.29
N PHE A 295 -25.43 2.54 9.53
CA PHE A 295 -24.62 3.73 9.36
C PHE A 295 -24.28 4.32 10.73
N SER A 296 -22.99 4.42 11.00
CA SER A 296 -22.50 5.04 12.24
C SER A 296 -22.49 6.57 12.13
N LEU A 297 -23.67 7.17 11.95
CA LEU A 297 -23.85 8.60 11.69
C LEU A 297 -24.46 9.32 12.90
N THR A 298 -24.18 10.63 13.01
CA THR A 298 -24.90 11.50 13.96
C THR A 298 -26.34 11.74 13.47
N GLU A 299 -27.25 12.11 14.37
CA GLU A 299 -28.63 12.45 13.99
C GLU A 299 -28.70 13.61 12.97
N GLU A 300 -27.78 14.57 13.07
CA GLU A 300 -27.69 15.71 12.17
C GLU A 300 -27.24 15.28 10.76
N THR A 301 -26.17 14.48 10.67
CA THR A 301 -25.69 13.93 9.40
C THR A 301 -26.72 13.01 8.75
N LEU A 302 -27.43 12.20 9.55
CA LEU A 302 -28.49 11.32 9.05
C LEU A 302 -29.63 12.13 8.41
N LYS A 303 -30.05 13.24 9.04
CA LYS A 303 -31.07 14.14 8.46
C LYS A 303 -30.61 14.74 7.14
N GLN A 304 -29.36 15.19 7.05
CA GLN A 304 -28.78 15.74 5.82
C GLN A 304 -28.74 14.69 4.69
N MET A 305 -28.28 13.48 5.00
CA MET A 305 -28.23 12.39 4.02
C MET A 305 -29.61 11.94 3.54
N LEU A 306 -30.60 11.87 4.45
CA LEU A 306 -31.99 11.56 4.07
C LEU A 306 -32.60 12.65 3.17
N GLY A 307 -32.27 13.93 3.42
CA GLY A 307 -32.66 15.04 2.55
C GLY A 307 -32.12 14.86 1.13
N LEU A 308 -30.83 14.54 0.99
CA LEU A 308 -30.19 14.29 -0.31
C LEU A 308 -30.74 13.04 -1.00
N ALA A 309 -30.97 11.97 -0.24
CA ALA A 309 -31.57 10.73 -0.76
C ALA A 309 -32.99 10.96 -1.32
N GLY A 310 -33.72 11.95 -0.79
CA GLY A 310 -35.01 12.38 -1.32
C GLY A 310 -34.91 13.20 -2.62
N GLN A 311 -33.87 14.02 -2.77
CA GLN A 311 -33.68 14.93 -3.91
C GLN A 311 -33.07 14.25 -5.15
N LEU A 312 -32.18 13.27 -4.96
CA LEU A 312 -31.46 12.62 -6.05
C LEU A 312 -32.13 11.33 -6.51
N SER A 313 -32.11 11.02 -7.81
CA SER A 313 -32.54 9.71 -8.32
C SER A 313 -31.50 8.62 -8.05
N LEU A 314 -31.92 7.35 -8.03
CA LEU A 314 -30.97 6.23 -7.86
C LEU A 314 -30.01 6.13 -9.06
N GLU A 315 -30.51 6.39 -10.27
CA GLU A 315 -29.71 6.40 -11.51
C GLU A 315 -28.64 7.49 -11.48
N SER A 316 -28.99 8.69 -11.00
CA SER A 316 -28.04 9.80 -10.82
C SER A 316 -26.94 9.42 -9.81
N LEU A 317 -27.31 8.83 -8.67
CA LEU A 317 -26.33 8.40 -7.66
C LEU A 317 -25.36 7.35 -8.20
N ILE A 318 -25.84 6.34 -8.93
CA ILE A 318 -24.98 5.32 -9.56
C ILE A 318 -24.03 5.99 -10.56
N THR A 319 -24.55 6.87 -11.40
CA THR A 319 -23.75 7.61 -12.39
C THR A 319 -22.65 8.41 -11.72
N TYR A 320 -22.96 9.15 -10.64
CA TYR A 320 -21.95 9.89 -9.88
C TYR A 320 -20.89 8.97 -9.27
N ILE A 321 -21.30 7.85 -8.64
CA ILE A 321 -20.36 6.88 -8.07
C ILE A 321 -19.38 6.36 -9.12
N GLU A 322 -19.86 5.96 -10.30
CA GLU A 322 -19.00 5.46 -11.38
C GLU A 322 -18.01 6.53 -11.86
N MET A 323 -18.48 7.76 -12.01
CA MET A 323 -17.67 8.88 -12.49
C MET A 323 -16.58 9.28 -11.50
N PHE A 324 -16.91 9.39 -10.21
CA PHE A 324 -15.93 9.73 -9.18
C PHE A 324 -14.99 8.56 -8.87
N ASN A 325 -15.42 7.31 -9.04
CA ASN A 325 -14.54 6.14 -8.96
C ASN A 325 -13.52 6.13 -10.12
N GLN A 326 -13.96 6.46 -11.34
CA GLN A 326 -13.06 6.63 -12.46
C GLN A 326 -12.07 7.78 -12.20
N ALA A 327 -12.55 8.93 -11.72
CA ALA A 327 -11.71 10.05 -11.37
C ALA A 327 -10.66 9.70 -10.29
N GLN A 328 -11.03 8.88 -9.30
CA GLN A 328 -10.11 8.40 -8.27
C GLN A 328 -8.94 7.59 -8.86
N ASN A 329 -9.22 6.75 -9.87
CA ASN A 329 -8.17 6.01 -10.58
C ASN A 329 -7.27 6.94 -11.40
N ASP A 330 -7.88 7.98 -11.99
CA ASP A 330 -7.20 8.96 -12.83
C ASP A 330 -6.35 9.97 -12.03
N LEU A 331 -6.61 10.15 -10.72
CA LEU A 331 -5.77 10.97 -9.83
C LEU A 331 -4.29 10.59 -9.90
N LYS A 332 -3.98 9.31 -10.12
CA LYS A 332 -2.61 8.79 -10.17
C LYS A 332 -1.94 8.96 -11.53
N THR A 333 -2.72 9.23 -12.58
CA THR A 333 -2.26 9.26 -13.98
C THR A 333 -2.21 10.68 -14.54
N PHE A 334 -3.04 11.59 -14.04
CA PHE A 334 -3.11 12.97 -14.52
C PHE A 334 -1.93 13.81 -14.03
N SER A 335 -1.44 14.72 -14.89
CA SER A 335 -0.38 15.67 -14.52
C SER A 335 -0.86 16.75 -13.55
N ILE A 336 -2.17 17.02 -13.53
CA ILE A 336 -2.84 17.92 -12.59
C ILE A 336 -3.91 17.07 -11.88
N PRO A 337 -3.68 16.63 -10.63
CA PRO A 337 -4.60 15.73 -9.93
C PRO A 337 -6.04 16.27 -9.81
N GLN A 338 -6.20 17.58 -9.55
CA GLN A 338 -7.52 18.22 -9.45
C GLN A 338 -8.35 18.06 -10.73
N LEU A 339 -7.70 18.10 -11.89
CA LEU A 339 -8.36 18.06 -13.19
C LEU A 339 -9.16 16.76 -13.37
N ALA A 340 -8.72 15.64 -12.78
CA ALA A 340 -9.46 14.38 -12.84
C ALA A 340 -10.87 14.53 -12.24
N LEU A 341 -10.97 15.27 -11.13
CA LEU A 341 -12.23 15.51 -10.42
C LEU A 341 -13.04 16.62 -11.07
N GLU A 342 -12.41 17.70 -11.53
CA GLU A 342 -13.09 18.76 -12.28
C GLU A 342 -13.74 18.22 -13.55
N VAL A 343 -13.07 17.29 -14.26
CA VAL A 343 -13.62 16.60 -15.43
C VAL A 343 -14.82 15.72 -15.04
N ALA A 344 -14.78 15.06 -13.87
CA ALA A 344 -15.94 14.31 -13.38
C ALA A 344 -17.14 15.23 -13.10
N VAL A 345 -16.92 16.38 -12.44
CA VAL A 345 -17.96 17.39 -12.21
C VAL A 345 -18.51 17.96 -13.53
N ALA A 346 -17.64 18.22 -14.51
CA ALA A 346 -18.10 18.71 -15.81
C ALA A 346 -18.95 17.67 -16.57
N LYS A 347 -18.56 16.39 -16.51
CA LYS A 347 -19.30 15.30 -17.13
C LYS A 347 -20.66 15.07 -16.46
N SER A 348 -20.79 15.31 -15.15
CA SER A 348 -22.01 14.98 -14.41
C SER A 348 -23.17 15.89 -14.81
N VAL A 349 -22.84 17.10 -15.25
CA VAL A 349 -23.79 18.08 -15.81
C VAL A 349 -23.96 17.90 -17.32
N GLY A 350 -22.91 17.45 -18.02
CA GLY A 350 -22.91 17.21 -19.47
C GLY A 350 -23.86 16.11 -19.94
N ALA A 351 -24.22 15.12 -19.12
CA ALA A 351 -25.18 14.09 -19.50
C ALA A 351 -26.60 14.66 -19.77
N SER A 352 -26.95 15.82 -19.17
CA SER A 352 -28.23 16.50 -19.38
C SER A 352 -28.14 17.67 -20.38
N ALA A 353 -26.94 18.22 -20.62
CA ALA A 353 -26.76 19.53 -21.28
C ALA A 353 -25.90 19.55 -22.57
N ILE A 354 -25.60 18.42 -23.22
CA ILE A 354 -24.91 18.41 -24.53
C ILE A 354 -25.72 19.09 -25.66
N GLY A 355 -26.96 19.55 -25.41
CA GLY A 355 -27.82 20.18 -26.40
C GLY A 355 -27.88 21.73 -26.44
N LYS A 356 -27.45 22.48 -25.42
CA LYS A 356 -27.69 23.95 -25.40
C LYS A 356 -26.60 24.75 -24.67
N GLY A 357 -25.42 24.85 -25.28
CA GLY A 357 -24.41 25.84 -24.88
C GLY A 357 -24.59 27.15 -25.65
N ASN A 358 -25.40 28.07 -25.13
CA ASN A 358 -25.48 29.45 -25.62
C ASN A 358 -24.31 30.23 -24.99
N VAL A 359 -23.23 30.47 -25.74
CA VAL A 359 -22.15 31.35 -25.30
C VAL A 359 -22.63 32.80 -25.43
N PRO A 360 -22.55 33.65 -24.39
CA PRO A 360 -22.89 35.06 -24.53
C PRO A 360 -21.78 35.79 -25.29
N SER A 361 -22.02 36.15 -26.56
CA SER A 361 -21.10 37.00 -27.31
C SER A 361 -21.24 38.46 -26.89
N LYS A 362 -20.27 38.97 -26.15
CA LYS A 362 -19.93 40.40 -26.14
C LYS A 362 -18.54 40.54 -26.73
N GLY A 363 -18.42 41.29 -27.82
CA GLY A 363 -17.13 41.61 -28.42
C GLY A 363 -17.27 42.30 -29.77
N ASP A 364 -16.83 43.54 -29.83
CA ASP A 364 -16.89 44.49 -30.93
C ASP A 364 -16.42 43.95 -32.30
N LYS A 365 -17.08 44.46 -33.35
CA LYS A 365 -16.55 44.44 -34.72
C LYS A 365 -15.37 45.40 -34.82
N PRO A 366 -14.32 44.99 -35.56
CA PRO A 366 -13.95 45.79 -36.73
C PRO A 366 -13.93 44.99 -38.04
N LYS A 367 -14.33 45.67 -39.11
CA LYS A 367 -14.29 45.27 -40.52
C LYS A 367 -12.85 45.01 -40.98
N THR A 368 -12.61 44.06 -41.90
CA THR A 368 -12.46 44.28 -43.37
C THR A 368 -11.84 43.05 -44.07
N GLY A 369 -12.36 42.74 -45.27
CA GLY A 369 -11.68 42.04 -46.39
C GLY A 369 -11.47 40.52 -46.21
N GLY A 370 -12.06 39.61 -46.97
CA GLY A 370 -12.35 39.64 -48.39
C GLY A 370 -11.26 38.88 -49.16
N GLY A 371 -11.45 37.57 -49.33
CA GLY A 371 -10.57 36.70 -50.13
C GLY A 371 -11.05 35.26 -50.09
N LYS A 372 -11.90 34.89 -51.05
CA LYS A 372 -12.35 33.52 -51.33
C LYS A 372 -11.17 32.67 -51.81
N GLU A 373 -11.13 31.41 -51.39
CA GLU A 373 -11.03 30.28 -52.34
C GLU A 373 -11.37 28.97 -51.63
N GLU A 374 -12.48 28.36 -52.08
CA GLU A 374 -12.80 26.94 -51.90
C GLU A 374 -11.85 26.12 -52.76
N ILE A 375 -11.25 25.05 -52.25
CA ILE A 375 -11.05 23.84 -53.06
C ILE A 375 -11.31 22.59 -52.22
N THR A 376 -12.13 21.76 -52.83
CA THR A 376 -12.71 20.49 -52.45
C THR A 376 -11.72 19.33 -52.42
N SER A 377 -12.12 18.34 -51.64
CA SER A 377 -11.61 16.98 -51.54
C SER A 377 -11.47 16.28 -52.90
N LYS A 378 -10.37 15.54 -53.10
CA LYS A 378 -10.36 14.28 -53.84
C LYS A 378 -9.12 13.44 -53.50
N ASN A 379 -9.36 12.24 -52.99
CA ASN A 379 -8.46 11.09 -53.10
C ASN A 379 -8.30 10.73 -54.58
N ILE A 380 -7.13 10.16 -54.95
CA ILE A 380 -6.98 9.05 -55.91
C ILE A 380 -5.52 8.54 -55.87
N THR A 381 -5.43 7.24 -55.51
CA THR A 381 -4.57 6.13 -55.97
C THR A 381 -3.04 6.20 -56.06
N ASP A 382 -2.47 5.07 -55.63
CA ASP A 382 -1.21 4.48 -56.05
C ASP A 382 -0.87 4.69 -57.53
N ASP A 383 0.38 5.05 -57.82
CA ASP A 383 1.20 4.27 -58.75
C ASP A 383 2.70 4.50 -58.53
N SER A 384 3.44 3.54 -59.06
CA SER A 384 4.79 3.09 -58.82
C SER A 384 5.97 3.98 -59.28
N ALA A 385 7.09 3.80 -58.56
CA ALA A 385 8.50 3.86 -58.97
C ALA A 385 9.09 5.14 -59.61
N SER A 386 9.97 5.82 -58.86
CA SER A 386 11.38 5.95 -59.26
C SER A 386 12.28 6.30 -58.06
N SER A 387 13.47 5.72 -58.11
CA SER A 387 14.56 5.72 -57.15
C SER A 387 15.15 7.11 -56.83
N SER A 388 15.39 7.38 -55.54
CA SER A 388 16.61 8.09 -55.12
C SER A 388 17.03 7.65 -53.71
N VAL A 389 18.34 7.50 -53.55
CA VAL A 389 19.04 6.75 -52.51
C VAL A 389 19.01 7.49 -51.15
N ALA A 390 18.76 6.74 -50.08
CA ALA A 390 18.79 7.20 -48.70
C ALA A 390 20.23 7.53 -48.21
N PRO A 391 20.42 8.51 -47.32
CA PRO A 391 21.63 8.59 -46.50
C PRO A 391 21.39 7.79 -45.20
N SER A 392 21.70 6.49 -45.20
CA SER A 392 21.63 5.65 -43.99
C SER A 392 22.59 6.18 -42.92
N ALA A 393 22.08 6.44 -41.71
CA ALA A 393 22.92 6.67 -40.53
C ALA A 393 23.66 5.38 -40.20
N ASP A 394 24.97 5.48 -39.96
CA ASP A 394 25.80 4.33 -39.62
C ASP A 394 25.75 4.08 -38.10
N LEU A 395 25.75 2.80 -37.70
CA LEU A 395 25.61 2.41 -36.29
C LEU A 395 26.76 2.96 -35.43
N GLY A 396 27.95 3.12 -36.03
CA GLY A 396 29.12 3.73 -35.38
C GLY A 396 28.89 5.18 -34.96
N GLU A 397 28.28 6.00 -35.82
CA GLU A 397 28.01 7.42 -35.55
C GLU A 397 26.98 7.60 -34.43
N VAL A 398 25.98 6.72 -34.37
CA VAL A 398 24.97 6.72 -33.31
C VAL A 398 25.56 6.30 -31.96
N GLY A 399 26.48 5.32 -31.95
CA GLY A 399 27.18 4.90 -30.74
C GLY A 399 28.06 6.01 -30.14
N GLU A 400 28.84 6.70 -30.98
CA GLU A 400 29.77 7.76 -30.55
C GLU A 400 29.05 8.99 -29.99
N ARG A 401 27.89 9.35 -30.57
CA ARG A 401 27.09 10.51 -30.15
C ARG A 401 25.96 10.15 -29.18
N TRP A 402 25.83 8.89 -28.76
CA TRP A 402 24.77 8.46 -27.85
C TRP A 402 24.81 9.21 -26.50
N ALA A 403 26.01 9.50 -25.99
CA ALA A 403 26.18 10.27 -24.77
C ALA A 403 25.59 11.69 -24.88
N GLN A 404 25.61 12.29 -26.07
CA GLN A 404 25.02 13.61 -26.33
C GLN A 404 23.50 13.54 -26.36
N VAL A 405 22.92 12.48 -26.93
CA VAL A 405 21.47 12.23 -26.89
C VAL A 405 20.98 12.07 -25.45
N VAL A 406 21.70 11.31 -24.64
CA VAL A 406 21.38 11.11 -23.21
C VAL A 406 21.44 12.43 -22.43
N ALA A 407 22.38 13.32 -22.77
CA ALA A 407 22.52 14.64 -22.17
C ALA A 407 21.38 15.60 -22.58
N GLU A 408 20.98 15.60 -23.85
CA GLU A 408 19.82 16.37 -24.33
C GLU A 408 18.52 15.92 -23.66
N VAL A 409 18.33 14.61 -23.46
CA VAL A 409 17.17 14.09 -22.72
C VAL A 409 17.26 14.40 -21.22
N LEU A 410 18.47 14.44 -20.64
CA LEU A 410 18.67 14.83 -19.23
C LEU A 410 18.20 16.26 -18.97
N ALA A 411 18.41 17.18 -19.91
CA ALA A 411 17.97 18.57 -19.80
C ALA A 411 16.44 18.73 -19.74
N VAL A 412 15.68 17.72 -20.20
CA VAL A 412 14.22 17.74 -20.27
C VAL A 412 13.58 16.81 -19.22
N ASN A 413 14.17 15.64 -18.97
CA ASN A 413 13.64 14.66 -18.03
C ASN A 413 14.72 13.70 -17.48
N SER A 414 15.03 13.84 -16.19
CA SER A 414 16.03 13.04 -15.49
C SER A 414 15.71 11.54 -15.45
N SER A 415 14.44 11.18 -15.37
CA SER A 415 14.00 9.77 -15.29
C SER A 415 14.13 9.05 -16.63
N VAL A 416 13.81 9.70 -17.75
CA VAL A 416 13.97 9.12 -19.10
C VAL A 416 15.46 9.01 -19.46
N SER A 417 16.28 10.00 -19.07
CA SER A 417 17.73 9.93 -19.25
C SER A 417 18.35 8.75 -18.49
N ALA A 418 17.91 8.47 -17.25
CA ALA A 418 18.36 7.30 -16.50
C ALA A 418 18.02 5.97 -17.21
N LEU A 419 16.82 5.88 -17.82
CA LEU A 419 16.43 4.70 -18.61
C LEU A 419 17.28 4.55 -19.87
N LEU A 420 17.61 5.64 -20.56
CA LEU A 420 18.48 5.62 -21.74
C LEU A 420 19.94 5.28 -21.41
N LYS A 421 20.45 5.69 -20.23
CA LYS A 421 21.78 5.26 -19.73
C LYS A 421 21.86 3.76 -19.51
N SER A 422 20.73 3.15 -19.14
CA SER A 422 20.63 1.69 -18.95
C SER A 422 20.46 0.91 -20.26
N GLY A 423 20.13 1.58 -21.36
CA GLY A 423 19.94 0.99 -22.68
C GLY A 423 21.13 1.27 -23.61
N LYS A 424 21.34 0.40 -24.61
CA LYS A 424 22.40 0.58 -25.61
C LYS A 424 21.85 0.50 -27.03
N PRO A 425 22.24 1.38 -27.96
CA PRO A 425 21.90 1.23 -29.36
C PRO A 425 22.64 0.03 -29.94
N VAL A 426 21.90 -0.93 -30.50
CA VAL A 426 22.44 -2.20 -31.02
C VAL A 426 22.23 -2.38 -32.51
N GLY A 427 21.44 -1.52 -33.15
CA GLY A 427 21.23 -1.56 -34.59
C GLY A 427 20.43 -0.36 -35.09
N ILE A 428 20.42 -0.18 -36.41
CA ILE A 428 19.55 0.76 -37.10
C ILE A 428 18.74 -0.02 -38.14
N GLY A 429 17.42 -0.02 -37.99
CA GLY A 429 16.49 -0.62 -38.93
C GLY A 429 15.79 0.48 -39.74
N GLY A 430 16.34 0.80 -40.92
CA GLY A 430 15.85 1.91 -41.74
C GLY A 430 16.02 3.26 -41.02
N ASN A 431 14.91 3.84 -40.55
CA ASN A 431 14.90 5.11 -39.82
C ASN A 431 14.64 4.95 -38.31
N ALA A 432 14.80 3.73 -37.80
CA ALA A 432 14.59 3.40 -36.39
C ALA A 432 15.89 2.93 -35.73
N VAL A 433 16.29 3.61 -34.65
CA VAL A 433 17.36 3.18 -33.74
C VAL A 433 16.81 2.08 -32.84
N ILE A 434 17.46 0.91 -32.88
CA ILE A 434 17.11 -0.25 -32.07
C ILE A 434 17.90 -0.17 -30.76
N LEU A 435 17.18 0.00 -29.64
CA LEU A 435 17.74 0.09 -28.30
C LEU A 435 17.54 -1.23 -27.56
N GLU A 436 18.63 -1.83 -27.13
CA GLU A 436 18.58 -2.98 -26.23
C GLU A 436 18.44 -2.51 -24.78
N VAL A 437 17.45 -3.05 -24.07
CA VAL A 437 17.18 -2.75 -22.65
C VAL A 437 17.04 -4.04 -21.83
N SER A 438 17.51 -4.01 -20.59
CA SER A 438 17.59 -5.21 -19.72
C SER A 438 16.28 -5.61 -19.03
N TYR A 439 15.26 -4.76 -19.04
CA TYR A 439 13.99 -5.01 -18.33
C TYR A 439 12.77 -4.64 -19.18
N LYS A 440 11.72 -5.47 -19.11
CA LYS A 440 10.43 -5.24 -19.79
C LYS A 440 9.80 -3.89 -19.39
N PHE A 441 9.92 -3.52 -18.12
CA PHE A 441 9.47 -2.24 -17.61
C PHE A 441 10.17 -1.04 -18.30
N HIS A 442 11.48 -1.14 -18.57
CA HIS A 442 12.23 -0.06 -19.24
C HIS A 442 11.78 0.09 -20.70
N LYS A 443 11.52 -1.03 -21.38
CA LYS A 443 10.95 -1.05 -22.73
C LYS A 443 9.59 -0.36 -22.78
N GLU A 444 8.65 -0.76 -21.93
CA GLU A 444 7.29 -0.19 -21.89
C GLU A 444 7.31 1.31 -21.59
N ARG A 445 8.21 1.75 -20.71
CA ARG A 445 8.36 3.16 -20.34
C ARG A 445 8.97 4.00 -21.47
N LEU A 446 10.01 3.50 -22.15
CA LEU A 446 10.65 4.20 -23.27
C LEU A 446 9.79 4.23 -24.54
N GLU A 447 8.97 3.20 -24.77
CA GLU A 447 8.05 3.13 -25.92
C GLU A 447 6.73 3.89 -25.71
N SER A 448 6.46 4.38 -24.50
CA SER A 448 5.30 5.25 -24.24
C SER A 448 5.35 6.52 -25.11
N THR A 449 4.20 6.96 -25.63
CA THR A 449 4.09 8.02 -26.64
C THR A 449 4.80 9.32 -26.27
N LEU A 450 4.80 9.68 -24.99
CA LEU A 450 5.42 10.91 -24.47
C LEU A 450 6.95 10.77 -24.38
N ASN A 451 7.45 9.69 -23.80
CA ASN A 451 8.89 9.46 -23.66
C ASN A 451 9.54 9.21 -25.02
N ARG A 452 8.89 8.43 -25.88
CA ARG A 452 9.33 8.18 -27.24
C ARG A 452 9.54 9.48 -28.03
N LYS A 453 8.55 10.38 -28.03
CA LYS A 453 8.67 11.70 -28.69
C LYS A 453 9.83 12.53 -28.12
N MET A 454 10.07 12.48 -26.82
CA MET A 454 11.21 13.19 -26.21
C MET A 454 12.55 12.67 -26.72
N VAL A 455 12.71 11.34 -26.81
CA VAL A 455 13.95 10.73 -27.31
C VAL A 455 14.11 10.96 -28.81
N GLU A 456 13.03 10.87 -29.59
CA GLU A 456 13.04 11.15 -31.03
C GLU A 456 13.38 12.61 -31.35
N ASN A 457 12.85 13.57 -30.56
CA ASN A 457 13.22 14.98 -30.67
C ASN A 457 14.70 15.23 -30.31
N ALA A 458 15.22 14.53 -29.29
CA ALA A 458 16.64 14.61 -28.94
C ALA A 458 17.53 14.01 -30.04
N LEU A 459 17.11 12.91 -30.67
CA LEU A 459 17.79 12.33 -31.82
C LEU A 459 17.75 13.25 -33.05
N GLU A 460 16.63 13.90 -33.33
CA GLU A 460 16.51 14.86 -34.42
C GLU A 460 17.43 16.07 -34.22
N LYS A 461 17.57 16.54 -32.97
CA LYS A 461 18.51 17.62 -32.63
C LYS A 461 19.98 17.22 -32.80
N VAL A 462 20.36 16.03 -32.32
CA VAL A 462 21.77 15.59 -32.32
C VAL A 462 22.23 15.14 -33.72
N PHE A 463 21.36 14.49 -34.49
CA PHE A 463 21.73 13.92 -35.79
C PHE A 463 21.15 14.69 -36.99
N ALA A 464 20.38 15.76 -36.76
CA ALA A 464 19.69 16.55 -37.80
C ALA A 464 18.84 15.70 -38.76
N LYS A 465 18.37 14.53 -38.28
CA LYS A 465 17.61 13.53 -39.04
C LYS A 465 16.45 13.02 -38.19
N ARG A 466 15.28 12.79 -38.79
CA ARG A 466 14.09 12.27 -38.08
C ARG A 466 14.24 10.80 -37.74
N LEU A 467 14.97 10.46 -36.69
CA LEU A 467 15.13 9.09 -36.23
C LEU A 467 14.02 8.68 -35.25
N THR A 468 13.53 7.46 -35.38
CA THR A 468 12.58 6.85 -34.43
C THR A 468 13.29 5.89 -33.49
N ILE A 469 12.68 5.53 -32.36
CA ILE A 469 13.23 4.50 -31.46
C ILE A 469 12.35 3.25 -31.40
N LYS A 470 12.99 2.08 -31.33
CA LYS A 470 12.36 0.78 -31.03
C LYS A 470 13.18 0.05 -29.98
N CYS A 471 12.53 -0.50 -28.95
CA CYS A 471 13.24 -1.18 -27.87
C CYS A 471 13.15 -2.70 -28.01
N VAL A 472 14.27 -3.39 -27.82
CA VAL A 472 14.36 -4.86 -27.78
C VAL A 472 14.91 -5.31 -26.43
N LEU A 473 14.51 -6.51 -26.01
CA LEU A 473 15.01 -7.11 -24.76
C LEU A 473 16.29 -7.87 -25.06
N GLY A 474 17.37 -7.52 -24.38
CA GLY A 474 18.66 -8.22 -24.47
C GLY A 474 18.71 -9.49 -23.64
N GLU A 475 19.53 -10.47 -24.06
CA GLU A 475 19.86 -11.63 -23.23
C GLU A 475 20.77 -11.22 -22.06
N ARG A 476 20.47 -11.72 -20.86
CA ARG A 476 21.27 -11.46 -19.65
C ARG A 476 22.71 -11.93 -19.86
N LYS A 477 23.67 -11.01 -19.84
CA LYS A 477 24.96 -11.30 -19.20
C LYS A 477 24.72 -11.20 -17.69
N GLU A 478 24.78 -12.33 -17.00
CA GLU A 478 24.86 -12.36 -15.54
C GLU A 478 25.97 -11.39 -15.13
N SER A 479 25.60 -10.31 -14.45
CA SER A 479 26.57 -9.49 -13.76
C SER A 479 27.20 -10.37 -12.69
N HIS A 480 28.52 -10.52 -12.79
CA HIS A 480 29.34 -11.17 -11.78
C HIS A 480 28.94 -10.67 -10.38
N LYS A 481 28.72 -11.65 -9.51
CA LYS A 481 28.63 -11.53 -8.05
C LYS A 481 29.51 -10.38 -7.54
N ALA A 482 28.91 -9.45 -6.80
CA ALA A 482 29.66 -8.76 -5.75
C ALA A 482 30.24 -9.84 -4.84
N GLY A 483 31.56 -9.77 -4.66
CA GLY A 483 32.42 -10.90 -4.34
C GLY A 483 32.10 -11.63 -3.05
N VAL A 484 32.43 -12.91 -3.12
CA VAL A 484 32.85 -13.77 -2.03
C VAL A 484 33.70 -12.95 -1.03
N VAL A 485 33.23 -12.83 0.22
CA VAL A 485 34.12 -12.49 1.34
C VAL A 485 34.84 -13.78 1.70
N GLU A 486 35.89 -14.08 0.95
CA GLU A 486 36.92 -15.03 1.34
C GLU A 486 37.98 -14.25 2.12
N ASN A 487 38.43 -14.88 3.20
CA ASN A 487 39.49 -14.45 4.12
C ASN A 487 40.52 -13.48 3.54
N LEU A 488 40.50 -12.24 4.04
CA LEU A 488 41.64 -11.33 4.01
C LEU A 488 42.30 -11.32 5.39
N THR A 489 42.92 -12.43 5.76
CA THR A 489 44.09 -12.42 6.64
C THR A 489 45.30 -12.67 5.77
N ASP A 490 46.35 -11.88 6.01
CA ASP A 490 47.66 -11.88 5.37
C ASP A 490 47.79 -11.07 4.07
N LEU A 491 48.09 -9.77 4.24
CA LEU A 491 49.15 -9.05 3.52
C LEU A 491 49.40 -7.65 4.15
N ASN A 492 50.45 -7.59 4.96
CA ASN A 492 51.28 -6.44 5.38
C ASN A 492 50.74 -4.99 5.21
N ILE A 493 50.30 -4.40 6.32
CA ILE A 493 50.45 -2.95 6.57
C ILE A 493 51.58 -2.77 7.58
N ARG A 494 52.62 -2.01 7.19
CA ARG A 494 53.67 -1.52 8.10
C ARG A 494 53.03 -0.61 9.16
N VAL A 495 53.14 -0.99 10.43
CA VAL A 495 52.81 -0.14 11.58
C VAL A 495 53.83 0.99 11.68
N PRO A 496 53.44 2.26 11.85
CA PRO A 496 54.39 3.32 12.23
C PRO A 496 54.98 2.98 13.60
N GLN A 497 56.30 2.87 13.69
CA GLN A 497 57.01 2.71 14.95
C GLN A 497 56.83 3.99 15.78
N ASN A 498 55.87 3.97 16.72
CA ASN A 498 55.89 4.63 18.05
C ASN A 498 54.46 4.86 18.59
N VAL A 499 53.68 3.79 18.75
CA VAL A 499 52.50 3.84 19.63
C VAL A 499 52.53 2.64 20.55
N ILE A 500 52.84 2.89 21.83
CA ILE A 500 52.65 1.93 22.92
C ILE A 500 51.17 2.00 23.27
N ILE A 501 50.41 0.93 23.01
CA ILE A 501 49.02 0.81 23.46
C ILE A 501 49.01 -0.14 24.66
N ASP A 502 48.66 0.41 25.81
CA ASP A 502 48.53 -0.26 27.10
C ASP A 502 47.27 -1.14 27.10
N SER A 503 47.42 -2.42 27.44
CA SER A 503 46.39 -3.44 27.28
C SER A 503 45.43 -3.49 28.47
N ASN A 504 44.61 -2.45 28.67
CA ASN A 504 43.50 -2.48 29.65
C ASN A 504 42.47 -1.34 29.53
N ALA A 505 41.91 -1.07 28.34
CA ALA A 505 40.75 -0.18 28.22
C ALA A 505 39.71 -0.67 27.19
N ALA A 506 38.44 -0.68 27.60
CA ALA A 506 37.29 -1.14 26.84
C ALA A 506 36.91 -0.17 25.72
N VAL A 507 36.59 -0.72 24.54
CA VAL A 507 36.27 0.01 23.30
C VAL A 507 34.78 0.36 23.26
N SER A 508 34.30 1.21 24.17
CA SER A 508 32.89 1.64 24.17
C SER A 508 32.65 3.16 24.21
N ASP A 509 33.68 4.01 24.21
CA ASP A 509 33.49 5.46 24.45
C ASP A 509 33.93 6.38 23.27
N ILE A 510 33.79 5.96 22.00
CA ILE A 510 34.22 6.79 20.84
C ILE A 510 33.12 6.94 19.77
N PHE A 511 31.86 7.12 20.15
CA PHE A 511 30.81 7.54 19.20
C PHE A 511 29.76 8.46 19.84
N ASP A 512 30.17 9.69 20.20
CA ASP A 512 29.26 10.83 20.37
C ASP A 512 29.39 11.74 19.15
N GLY A 513 28.57 11.47 18.12
CA GLY A 513 28.59 12.15 16.83
C GLY A 513 27.65 13.35 16.75
N GLY A 514 27.89 14.38 17.56
CA GLY A 514 27.22 15.68 17.42
C GLY A 514 27.48 16.31 16.04
N LEU A 515 26.41 16.53 15.26
CA LEU A 515 26.44 17.29 14.02
C LEU A 515 26.51 18.80 14.31
N PRO A 516 27.39 19.58 13.64
CA PRO A 516 27.40 21.03 13.75
C PRO A 516 26.29 21.68 12.89
N LEU A 517 25.81 22.83 13.41
CA LEU A 517 24.69 23.70 13.01
C LEU A 517 24.41 23.88 11.51
#